data_AF-A0A7V4EJL6-F1
#
_entry.id   AF-A0A7V4EJL6-F1
#
_cell.length_a   1.000
_cell.length_b   1.000
_cell.length_c   1.000
_cell.angle_alpha   90.00
_cell.angle_beta   90.00
_cell.angle_gamma   90.00
#
_symmetry.space_group_name_H-M   'P 1'
#
loop_
_entity.id
_entity.type
_entity.pdbx_description
1 polymer ?
#
loop_
_entity_poly.entity_id
_entity_poly.type
_entity_poly.pdbx_seq_one_letter_code
_entity_poly.pdbx_strand_id
1 'polypeptide(L)'
;MDSRIISLAALCCLLTAAVSAPAPTADTWTDVIPGVRYLHRVTTTPRPLRIHVLIVDVSNPRVRVGPLMKNEYPGPDGGETTSGMARRHGALAAINCDYFSSGTTEDHIPQGISIHDGLLMAGSGHVPGRLSWVMDETTRESYMGVYATTYPYTPQPWMFQAASGGPRLVRDGVISIENTSGLPSAYSLNPRTALGISQDRKTLILAVVDGRQPGFSEGMRSRASARLAAAVTANPRRPRVSASRWRKALSSSARSRLPWTGSAAGAVGAATSIMHLPSLSPWPPRYRSAASGFPPAHRPRAHWRSSAGRRCARAAWWR
;
A
#
# COMPACT_ATOMS: atom_id res chain seq x y z
N MET A 1 -62.59 -46.70 34.69
CA MET A 1 -61.21 -46.66 35.19
C MET A 1 -60.28 -46.91 34.01
N ASP A 2 -59.66 -45.83 33.55
CA ASP A 2 -58.38 -45.69 32.85
C ASP A 2 -57.98 -46.69 31.74
N SER A 3 -57.81 -46.17 30.52
CA SER A 3 -56.48 -45.92 29.93
C SER A 3 -56.55 -45.48 28.45
N ARG A 4 -56.08 -44.25 28.17
CA ARG A 4 -55.09 -43.84 27.14
C ARG A 4 -55.23 -44.51 25.75
N ILE A 5 -55.39 -43.77 24.66
CA ILE A 5 -54.27 -43.23 23.84
C ILE A 5 -54.82 -42.09 22.96
N ILE A 6 -54.42 -40.85 23.26
CA ILE A 6 -54.50 -39.73 22.30
C ILE A 6 -53.14 -39.75 21.59
N SER A 7 -53.13 -40.12 20.31
CA SER A 7 -51.94 -40.02 19.46
C SER A 7 -51.65 -38.55 19.17
N LEU A 8 -50.92 -37.89 20.07
CA LEU A 8 -50.31 -36.60 19.82
C LEU A 8 -49.08 -36.84 18.93
N ALA A 9 -49.24 -36.63 17.62
CA ALA A 9 -48.11 -36.57 16.70
C ALA A 9 -47.21 -35.39 17.10
N ALA A 10 -46.15 -35.69 17.86
CA ALA A 10 -45.08 -34.74 18.14
C ALA A 10 -44.32 -34.50 16.84
N LEU A 11 -44.76 -33.50 16.08
CA LEU A 11 -43.98 -32.91 15.01
C LEU A 11 -42.83 -32.13 15.67
N CYS A 12 -41.77 -32.85 16.04
CA CYS A 12 -40.47 -32.26 16.36
C CYS A 12 -39.95 -31.59 15.10
N CYS A 13 -40.35 -30.34 14.85
CA CYS A 13 -39.63 -29.43 13.97
C CYS A 13 -38.24 -29.22 14.58
N LEU A 14 -37.29 -30.08 14.20
CA LEU A 14 -35.88 -29.82 14.31
C LEU A 14 -35.58 -28.60 13.44
N LEU A 15 -35.75 -27.41 14.02
CA LEU A 15 -35.08 -26.20 13.58
C LEU A 15 -33.59 -26.45 13.79
N THR A 16 -32.95 -27.09 12.80
CA THR A 16 -31.51 -27.01 12.66
C THR A 16 -31.20 -25.55 12.44
N ALA A 17 -30.81 -24.84 13.50
CA ALA A 17 -30.12 -23.59 13.37
C ALA A 17 -28.86 -23.91 12.56
N ALA A 18 -28.91 -23.62 11.26
CA ALA A 18 -27.72 -23.61 10.43
C ALA A 18 -26.82 -22.54 11.04
N VAL A 19 -25.88 -22.97 11.88
CA VAL A 19 -24.76 -22.14 12.30
C VAL A 19 -24.06 -21.78 11.00
N SER A 20 -24.32 -20.58 10.48
CA SER A 20 -23.57 -20.02 9.36
C SER A 20 -22.12 -19.99 9.81
N ALA A 21 -21.36 -21.00 9.40
CA ALA A 21 -19.91 -20.97 9.52
C ALA A 21 -19.45 -19.65 8.92
N PRO A 22 -18.58 -18.87 9.59
CA PRO A 22 -18.14 -17.59 9.04
C PRO A 22 -17.55 -17.86 7.67
N ALA A 23 -18.14 -17.24 6.63
CA ALA A 23 -17.73 -17.46 5.25
C ALA A 23 -16.21 -17.22 5.15
N PRO A 24 -15.43 -18.23 4.74
CA PRO A 24 -13.99 -18.11 4.64
C PRO A 24 -13.68 -17.11 3.53
N THR A 25 -13.01 -16.01 3.86
CA THR A 25 -12.43 -15.01 2.94
C THR A 25 -13.26 -14.66 1.70
N ALA A 26 -13.93 -13.51 1.69
CA ALA A 26 -14.63 -13.01 0.50
C ALA A 26 -13.76 -12.02 -0.29
N ASP A 27 -13.48 -12.34 -1.55
CA ASP A 27 -12.77 -11.46 -2.50
C ASP A 27 -13.74 -10.84 -3.50
N THR A 28 -13.70 -9.52 -3.62
CA THR A 28 -14.41 -8.76 -4.66
C THR A 28 -13.40 -8.05 -5.56
N TRP A 29 -13.40 -8.37 -6.85
CA TRP A 29 -12.53 -7.73 -7.84
C TRP A 29 -13.30 -6.72 -8.69
N THR A 30 -12.65 -5.62 -9.02
CA THR A 30 -13.18 -4.57 -9.90
C THR A 30 -12.10 -4.13 -10.87
N ASP A 31 -12.39 -4.21 -12.18
CA ASP A 31 -11.54 -3.59 -13.20
C ASP A 31 -11.89 -2.10 -13.26
N VAL A 32 -10.99 -1.24 -12.76
CA VAL A 32 -11.28 0.19 -12.59
C VAL A 32 -11.17 0.92 -13.92
N ILE A 33 -10.03 0.73 -14.57
CA ILE A 33 -9.71 1.17 -15.94
C ILE A 33 -8.75 0.13 -16.55
N PRO A 34 -8.53 0.10 -17.88
CA PRO A 34 -7.49 -0.73 -18.47
C PRO A 34 -6.13 -0.49 -17.79
N GLY A 35 -5.52 -1.54 -17.25
CA GLY A 35 -4.25 -1.46 -16.51
C GLY A 35 -4.38 -1.21 -15.00
N VAL A 36 -5.59 -0.97 -14.46
CA VAL A 36 -5.80 -0.76 -13.01
C VAL A 36 -6.95 -1.63 -12.51
N ARG A 37 -6.64 -2.51 -11.54
CA ARG A 37 -7.61 -3.42 -10.93
C ARG A 37 -7.60 -3.28 -9.42
N TYR A 38 -8.76 -3.41 -8.82
CA TYR A 38 -8.97 -3.28 -7.39
C TYR A 38 -9.51 -4.59 -6.81
N LEU A 39 -8.91 -5.03 -5.71
CA LEU A 39 -9.39 -6.13 -4.87
C LEU A 39 -9.82 -5.56 -3.52
N HIS A 40 -11.05 -5.85 -3.13
CA HIS A 40 -11.50 -5.76 -1.75
C HIS A 40 -11.63 -7.17 -1.18
N ARG A 41 -10.82 -7.48 -0.18
CA ARG A 41 -10.82 -8.76 0.54
C ARG A 41 -11.30 -8.56 1.96
N VAL A 42 -12.20 -9.46 2.37
CA VAL A 42 -12.72 -9.54 3.73
C VAL A 42 -12.32 -10.89 4.31
N THR A 43 -11.61 -10.91 5.44
CA THR A 43 -11.32 -12.14 6.18
C THR A 43 -11.88 -12.06 7.59
N THR A 44 -12.25 -13.19 8.18
CA THR A 44 -12.78 -13.29 9.56
C THR A 44 -11.88 -14.09 10.49
N THR A 45 -11.07 -15.01 9.97
CA THR A 45 -10.14 -15.86 10.72
C THR A 45 -8.69 -15.56 10.35
N PRO A 46 -7.76 -15.44 11.32
CA PRO A 46 -7.96 -15.54 12.77
C PRO A 46 -8.57 -14.27 13.40
N ARG A 47 -8.85 -13.24 12.60
CA ARG A 47 -9.46 -11.98 13.02
C ARG A 47 -10.15 -11.28 11.84
N PRO A 48 -11.11 -10.38 12.07
CA PRO A 48 -11.71 -9.58 11.02
C PRO A 48 -10.67 -8.63 10.40
N LEU A 49 -10.59 -8.61 9.07
CA LEU A 49 -9.76 -7.69 8.29
C LEU A 49 -10.53 -7.17 7.07
N ARG A 50 -10.38 -5.87 6.81
CA ARG A 50 -10.66 -5.25 5.50
C ARG A 50 -9.34 -4.96 4.80
N ILE A 51 -9.19 -5.53 3.62
CA ILE A 51 -7.98 -5.46 2.82
C ILE A 51 -8.34 -4.88 1.47
N HIS A 52 -7.64 -3.83 1.08
CA HIS A 52 -7.80 -3.09 -0.15
C HIS A 52 -6.51 -3.23 -0.94
N VAL A 53 -6.58 -3.72 -2.18
CA VAL A 53 -5.40 -3.86 -3.03
C VAL A 53 -5.66 -3.25 -4.38
N LEU A 54 -4.77 -2.35 -4.83
CA LEU A 54 -4.73 -1.87 -6.20
C LEU A 54 -3.57 -2.53 -6.93
N ILE A 55 -3.86 -3.16 -8.07
CA ILE A 55 -2.88 -3.73 -9.00
C ILE A 55 -2.81 -2.78 -10.19
N VAL A 56 -1.62 -2.24 -10.45
CA VAL A 56 -1.40 -1.17 -11.42
C VAL A 56 -0.32 -1.59 -12.39
N ASP A 57 -0.69 -1.74 -13.65
CA ASP A 57 0.24 -1.92 -14.76
C ASP A 57 0.86 -0.58 -15.15
N VAL A 58 2.11 -0.37 -14.74
CA VAL A 58 2.86 0.85 -15.06
C VAL A 58 3.44 0.82 -16.47
N SER A 59 3.42 -0.32 -17.18
CA SER A 59 3.79 -0.35 -18.60
C SER A 59 2.73 0.27 -19.50
N ASN A 60 1.47 0.38 -19.04
CA ASN A 60 0.41 1.06 -19.77
C ASN A 60 0.67 2.58 -19.78
N PRO A 61 0.89 3.21 -20.94
CA PRO A 61 1.23 4.64 -21.03
C PRO A 61 0.05 5.56 -20.67
N ARG A 62 -1.17 5.01 -20.57
CA ARG A 62 -2.35 5.75 -20.10
C ARG A 62 -2.46 5.82 -18.58
N VAL A 63 -1.63 5.07 -17.85
CA VAL A 63 -1.60 5.05 -16.40
C VAL A 63 -0.41 5.87 -15.91
N ARG A 64 -0.67 6.90 -15.11
CA ARG A 64 0.36 7.71 -14.45
C ARG A 64 0.40 7.44 -12.97
N VAL A 65 1.61 7.41 -12.40
CA VAL A 65 1.87 7.15 -10.98
C VAL A 65 2.89 8.15 -10.48
N GLY A 66 2.77 8.63 -9.25
CA GLY A 66 3.73 9.56 -8.65
C GLY A 66 3.38 9.91 -7.20
N PRO A 67 4.33 10.49 -6.45
CA PRO A 67 4.09 11.00 -5.11
C PRO A 67 3.33 12.32 -5.15
N LEU A 68 2.66 12.60 -4.04
CA LEU A 68 1.98 13.84 -3.73
C LEU A 68 2.47 14.44 -2.43
N MET A 69 2.49 15.77 -2.39
CA MET A 69 2.78 16.56 -1.20
C MET A 69 1.49 17.09 -0.59
N LYS A 70 1.40 17.02 0.75
CA LYS A 70 0.38 17.76 1.50
C LYS A 70 0.38 19.25 1.09
N ASN A 71 -0.79 19.80 0.83
CA ASN A 71 -1.05 21.23 0.58
C ASN A 71 -0.18 21.90 -0.51
N GLU A 72 0.56 21.14 -1.33
CA GLU A 72 1.71 21.66 -2.10
C GLU A 72 2.70 22.49 -1.27
N TYR A 73 2.80 22.19 0.04
CA TYR A 73 3.59 22.96 0.98
C TYR A 73 4.69 22.10 1.64
N PRO A 74 5.98 22.49 1.48
CA PRO A 74 7.11 21.69 1.93
C PRO A 74 7.42 21.82 3.43
N GLY A 75 6.92 22.88 4.09
CA GLY A 75 7.22 23.19 5.49
C GLY A 75 6.24 22.58 6.47
N PRO A 76 6.40 22.87 7.77
CA PRO A 76 5.48 22.38 8.79
C PRO A 76 4.10 23.03 8.66
N ASP A 77 3.03 22.24 8.70
CA ASP A 77 1.65 22.73 8.67
C ASP A 77 0.67 21.73 9.32
N GLY A 78 -0.63 21.94 9.16
CA GLY A 78 -1.67 21.07 9.71
C GLY A 78 -1.85 19.70 9.02
N GLY A 79 -1.03 19.37 8.03
CA GLY A 79 -1.15 18.17 7.20
C GLY A 79 -2.24 18.26 6.13
N GLU A 80 -2.36 17.21 5.31
CA GLU A 80 -3.49 17.03 4.39
C GLU A 80 -3.94 15.58 4.40
N THR A 81 -5.25 15.33 4.35
CA THR A 81 -5.74 13.96 4.20
C THR A 81 -5.37 13.39 2.82
N THR A 82 -5.05 12.09 2.74
CA THR A 82 -4.82 11.39 1.47
C THR A 82 -5.97 11.57 0.48
N SER A 83 -7.22 11.59 0.96
CA SER A 83 -8.40 11.85 0.12
C SER A 83 -8.54 13.32 -0.29
N GLY A 84 -8.02 14.27 0.50
CA GLY A 84 -7.85 15.68 0.13
C GLY A 84 -6.90 15.81 -1.05
N MET A 85 -5.68 15.28 -0.90
CA MET A 85 -4.66 15.21 -1.96
C MET A 85 -5.22 14.58 -3.23
N ALA A 86 -5.85 13.39 -3.11
CA ALA A 86 -6.43 12.69 -4.25
C ALA A 86 -7.48 13.54 -4.99
N ARG A 87 -8.39 14.19 -4.26
CA ARG A 87 -9.43 15.05 -4.87
C ARG A 87 -8.83 16.28 -5.53
N ARG A 88 -7.89 16.96 -4.85
CA ARG A 88 -7.22 18.17 -5.34
C ARG A 88 -6.54 17.94 -6.68
N HIS A 89 -6.07 16.72 -6.92
CA HIS A 89 -5.40 16.36 -8.17
C HIS A 89 -6.22 15.44 -9.07
N GLY A 90 -7.49 15.20 -8.79
CA GLY A 90 -8.35 14.33 -9.61
C GLY A 90 -7.79 12.92 -9.78
N ALA A 91 -7.12 12.39 -8.74
CA ALA A 91 -6.55 11.06 -8.77
C ALA A 91 -7.63 9.98 -8.72
N LEU A 92 -7.46 8.91 -9.48
CA LEU A 92 -8.36 7.76 -9.49
C LEU A 92 -8.37 7.03 -8.13
N ALA A 93 -7.22 6.98 -7.48
CA ALA A 93 -7.04 6.46 -6.13
C ALA A 93 -5.84 7.15 -5.46
N ALA A 94 -5.67 6.95 -4.16
CA ALA A 94 -4.43 7.28 -3.48
C ALA A 94 -4.28 6.47 -2.19
N ILE A 95 -3.03 6.15 -1.82
CA ILE A 95 -2.67 5.61 -0.51
C ILE A 95 -1.73 6.60 0.18
N ASN A 96 -1.70 6.65 1.52
CA ASN A 96 -0.66 7.43 2.21
C ASN A 96 0.74 6.90 1.85
N CYS A 97 1.78 7.73 1.96
CA CYS A 97 3.16 7.37 1.66
C CYS A 97 4.15 7.98 2.67
N ASP A 98 5.36 7.42 2.75
CA ASP A 98 6.45 7.82 3.66
C ASP A 98 6.07 7.87 5.15
N TYR A 99 7.04 8.20 6.00
CA TYR A 99 6.79 8.74 7.33
C TYR A 99 7.00 10.25 7.30
N PHE A 100 6.56 10.91 8.36
CA PHE A 100 6.76 12.34 8.57
C PHE A 100 7.11 12.61 10.04
N SER A 101 7.79 13.72 10.27
CA SER A 101 8.05 14.28 11.59
C SER A 101 6.75 14.74 12.23
N SER A 102 6.56 14.42 13.52
CA SER A 102 5.41 14.87 14.32
C SER A 102 5.93 15.61 15.55
N GLY A 103 5.57 16.89 15.72
CA GLY A 103 6.09 17.76 16.78
C GLY A 103 5.92 19.25 16.47
N THR A 104 6.18 20.14 17.44
CA THR A 104 5.79 21.56 17.34
C THR A 104 6.50 22.37 16.25
N THR A 105 7.75 22.04 15.90
CA THR A 105 8.55 22.81 14.93
C THR A 105 8.77 22.10 13.59
N GLU A 106 8.45 20.81 13.49
CA GLU A 106 8.66 19.98 12.28
C GLU A 106 7.40 19.17 11.89
N ASP A 107 6.21 19.66 12.25
CA ASP A 107 4.99 18.88 12.08
C ASP A 107 4.69 18.60 10.61
N HIS A 108 4.42 17.33 10.28
CA HIS A 108 4.10 16.87 8.93
C HIS A 108 5.20 17.05 7.88
N ILE A 109 6.46 17.27 8.28
CA ILE A 109 7.58 17.28 7.34
C ILE A 109 7.93 15.83 6.94
N PRO A 110 7.95 15.47 5.65
CA PRO A 110 8.31 14.12 5.22
C PRO A 110 9.74 13.74 5.58
N GLN A 111 9.99 12.45 5.78
CA GLN A 111 11.31 11.96 6.23
C GLN A 111 12.20 11.45 5.11
N GLY A 112 11.64 10.98 3.99
CA GLY A 112 12.40 10.48 2.87
C GLY A 112 12.23 11.29 1.60
N ILE A 113 12.85 10.80 0.54
CA ILE A 113 12.83 11.46 -0.76
C ILE A 113 11.47 11.28 -1.44
N SER A 114 11.01 12.35 -2.08
CA SER A 114 9.98 12.29 -3.10
C SER A 114 10.51 12.92 -4.38
N ILE A 115 10.42 12.17 -5.47
CA ILE A 115 10.79 12.65 -6.80
C ILE A 115 9.53 12.63 -7.65
N HIS A 116 9.29 13.74 -8.34
CA HIS A 116 8.17 13.92 -9.24
C HIS A 116 8.68 14.47 -10.56
N ASP A 117 8.38 13.79 -11.67
CA ASP A 117 8.82 14.16 -13.01
C ASP A 117 10.33 14.44 -13.13
N GLY A 118 11.13 13.60 -12.47
CA GLY A 118 12.60 13.73 -12.46
C GLY A 118 13.16 14.73 -11.45
N LEU A 119 12.31 15.48 -10.77
CA LEU A 119 12.71 16.54 -9.85
C LEU A 119 12.53 16.11 -8.40
N LEU A 120 13.53 16.35 -7.55
CA LEU A 120 13.36 16.22 -6.11
C LEU A 120 12.34 17.27 -5.66
N MET A 121 11.21 16.80 -5.12
CA MET A 121 10.16 17.71 -4.66
C MET A 121 10.68 18.57 -3.52
N ALA A 122 10.35 19.87 -3.53
CA ALA A 122 10.60 20.76 -2.41
C ALA A 122 10.00 20.17 -1.12
N GLY A 123 10.73 20.25 -0.01
CA GLY A 123 10.31 19.63 1.25
C GLY A 123 10.46 18.11 1.28
N SER A 124 11.21 17.52 0.35
CA SER A 124 11.68 16.16 0.52
C SER A 124 12.59 16.04 1.73
N GLY A 125 12.25 15.07 2.58
CA GLY A 125 13.08 14.72 3.71
C GLY A 125 14.31 13.94 3.29
N HIS A 126 15.22 13.80 4.23
CA HIS A 126 16.39 12.96 4.08
C HIS A 126 16.68 12.21 5.37
N VAL A 127 16.32 10.94 5.39
CA VAL A 127 16.80 9.97 6.38
C VAL A 127 17.75 9.02 5.65
N PRO A 128 19.06 9.06 5.91
CA PRO A 128 20.02 8.14 5.33
C PRO A 128 19.59 6.69 5.53
N GLY A 129 19.75 5.86 4.50
CA GLY A 129 19.42 4.43 4.60
C GLY A 129 17.94 4.10 4.43
N ARG A 130 17.07 5.10 4.19
CA ARG A 130 15.64 4.87 3.99
C ARG A 130 15.36 4.20 2.65
N LEU A 131 14.50 3.18 2.70
CA LEU A 131 14.07 2.44 1.51
C LEU A 131 13.14 3.31 0.67
N SER A 132 13.30 3.27 -0.64
CA SER A 132 12.43 3.98 -1.57
C SER A 132 12.04 3.08 -2.74
N TRP A 133 10.82 3.30 -3.22
CA TRP A 133 10.42 2.92 -4.56
C TRP A 133 10.83 4.03 -5.53
N VAL A 134 11.34 3.63 -6.70
CA VAL A 134 11.73 4.54 -7.78
C VAL A 134 11.27 3.96 -9.11
N MET A 135 10.77 4.80 -10.02
CA MET A 135 10.36 4.42 -11.37
C MET A 135 11.16 5.18 -12.42
N ASP A 136 11.54 4.47 -13.46
CA ASP A 136 12.13 5.01 -14.69
C ASP A 136 11.03 5.26 -15.72
N GLU A 137 10.97 6.46 -16.28
CA GLU A 137 9.97 6.83 -17.30
C GLU A 137 10.23 6.16 -18.64
N THR A 138 11.49 6.04 -19.03
CA THR A 138 11.89 5.51 -20.34
C THR A 138 11.59 4.03 -20.41
N THR A 139 11.99 3.29 -19.39
CA THR A 139 11.77 1.84 -19.35
C THR A 139 10.40 1.49 -18.79
N ARG A 140 9.72 2.38 -18.07
CA ARG A 140 8.49 2.09 -17.33
C ARG A 140 8.66 0.94 -16.34
N GLU A 141 9.83 0.87 -15.72
CA GLU A 141 10.18 -0.13 -14.72
C GLU A 141 10.28 0.48 -13.34
N SER A 142 9.81 -0.26 -12.35
CA SER A 142 9.94 0.06 -10.94
C SER A 142 11.11 -0.66 -10.28
N TYR A 143 11.74 0.05 -9.35
CA TYR A 143 12.91 -0.36 -8.59
C TYR A 143 12.67 -0.11 -7.10
N MET A 144 13.31 -0.92 -6.25
CA MET A 144 13.26 -0.74 -4.80
C MET A 144 14.65 -0.84 -4.19
N GLY A 145 15.08 0.23 -3.54
CA GLY A 145 16.43 0.36 -3.06
C GLY A 145 16.61 1.49 -2.05
N VAL A 146 17.79 1.53 -1.47
CA VAL A 146 18.25 2.68 -0.70
C VAL A 146 19.06 3.55 -1.67
N TYR A 147 18.59 4.77 -1.91
CA TYR A 147 19.18 5.67 -2.90
C TYR A 147 19.75 6.95 -2.29
N ALA A 148 19.06 7.52 -1.31
CA ALA A 148 19.49 8.75 -0.64
C ALA A 148 20.32 8.43 0.61
N THR A 149 21.62 8.22 0.42
CA THR A 149 22.57 7.92 1.52
C THR A 149 23.29 9.15 2.06
N THR A 150 23.34 10.24 1.29
CA THR A 150 24.01 11.51 1.64
C THR A 150 23.12 12.72 1.35
N TYR A 151 23.40 13.84 2.02
CA TYR A 151 22.72 15.13 1.83
C TYR A 151 23.73 16.24 1.48
N PRO A 152 23.42 17.17 0.55
CA PRO A 152 22.22 17.23 -0.27
C PRO A 152 22.13 16.04 -1.25
N TYR A 153 20.90 15.59 -1.51
CA TYR A 153 20.64 14.48 -2.42
C TYR A 153 20.21 15.02 -3.78
N THR A 154 20.87 14.55 -4.85
CA THR A 154 20.46 14.84 -6.23
C THR A 154 19.95 13.54 -6.87
N PRO A 155 18.71 13.52 -7.40
CA PRO A 155 18.20 12.39 -8.17
C PRO A 155 19.13 11.99 -9.30
N GLN A 156 19.27 10.69 -9.54
CA GLN A 156 19.96 10.21 -10.73
C GLN A 156 19.08 10.45 -11.97
N PRO A 157 19.64 10.67 -13.17
CA PRO A 157 18.85 11.07 -14.35
C PRO A 157 17.72 10.13 -14.74
N TRP A 158 17.79 8.85 -14.38
CA TRP A 158 16.76 7.85 -14.66
C TRP A 158 15.59 7.87 -13.67
N MET A 159 15.73 8.52 -12.51
CA MET A 159 14.74 8.52 -11.45
C MET A 159 13.63 9.51 -11.77
N PHE A 160 12.50 9.02 -12.30
CA PHE A 160 11.40 9.89 -12.71
C PHE A 160 10.38 10.10 -11.61
N GLN A 161 10.01 9.02 -10.91
CA GLN A 161 9.10 9.07 -9.76
C GLN A 161 9.77 8.35 -8.60
N ALA A 162 9.65 8.87 -7.40
CA ALA A 162 10.11 8.16 -6.21
C ALA A 162 9.30 8.50 -4.98
N ALA A 163 9.14 7.52 -4.12
CA ALA A 163 8.60 7.74 -2.79
C ALA A 163 9.28 6.81 -1.78
N SER A 164 9.76 7.40 -0.69
CA SER A 164 10.32 6.66 0.43
C SER A 164 9.27 6.00 1.31
N GLY A 165 9.72 5.01 2.06
CA GLY A 165 8.93 4.28 3.03
C GLY A 165 9.80 3.30 3.82
N GLY A 166 9.16 2.28 4.36
CA GLY A 166 9.79 1.25 5.15
C GLY A 166 8.84 0.71 6.23
N PRO A 167 9.22 -0.38 6.91
CA PRO A 167 10.35 -1.27 6.64
C PRO A 167 10.23 -2.02 5.29
N ARG A 168 11.30 -2.71 4.85
CA ARG A 168 11.18 -3.69 3.74
C ARG A 168 10.45 -4.92 4.27
N LEU A 169 9.35 -5.37 3.67
CA LEU A 169 8.66 -6.58 4.16
C LEU A 169 9.06 -7.84 3.41
N VAL A 170 9.23 -7.72 2.10
CA VAL A 170 9.58 -8.81 1.20
C VAL A 170 10.80 -8.39 0.40
N ARG A 171 11.77 -9.30 0.25
CA ARG A 171 12.92 -9.15 -0.63
C ARG A 171 13.03 -10.42 -1.45
N ASP A 172 13.13 -10.25 -2.75
CA ASP A 172 13.34 -11.33 -3.70
C ASP A 172 12.30 -12.47 -3.61
N GLY A 173 11.03 -12.13 -3.32
CA GLY A 173 9.97 -13.13 -3.15
C GLY A 173 9.90 -13.75 -1.75
N VAL A 174 10.88 -13.46 -0.91
CA VAL A 174 11.02 -14.02 0.44
C VAL A 174 10.71 -12.95 1.49
N ILE A 175 9.99 -13.35 2.53
CA ILE A 175 9.73 -12.47 3.69
C ILE A 175 11.06 -12.11 4.34
N SER A 176 11.40 -10.82 4.39
CA SER A 176 12.72 -10.36 4.83
C SER A 176 12.68 -9.41 6.04
N ILE A 177 11.62 -8.62 6.21
CA ILE A 177 11.42 -7.65 7.33
C ILE A 177 12.72 -6.94 7.76
N GLU A 178 13.09 -5.89 7.04
CA GLU A 178 14.37 -5.18 7.23
C GLU A 178 14.15 -3.72 7.64
N ASN A 179 15.18 -3.08 8.19
CA ASN A 179 15.15 -1.68 8.59
C ASN A 179 14.03 -1.38 9.61
N THR A 180 13.75 -2.33 10.50
CA THR A 180 12.76 -2.16 11.60
C THR A 180 13.35 -1.56 12.86
N SER A 181 14.65 -1.24 12.89
CA SER A 181 15.30 -0.64 14.06
C SER A 181 14.53 0.62 14.48
N GLY A 182 14.03 0.66 15.71
CA GLY A 182 13.22 1.77 16.21
C GLY A 182 11.74 1.75 15.82
N LEU A 183 11.23 0.65 15.23
CA LEU A 183 9.80 0.50 14.88
C LEU A 183 9.11 -0.63 15.67
N PRO A 184 8.86 -0.47 16.99
CA PRO A 184 8.12 -1.47 17.77
C PRO A 184 6.74 -1.78 17.18
N SER A 185 6.13 -0.77 16.54
CA SER A 185 4.85 -0.89 15.84
C SER A 185 4.88 -1.90 14.68
N ALA A 186 6.04 -2.30 14.16
CA ALA A 186 6.12 -3.36 13.14
C ALA A 186 5.61 -4.72 13.67
N TYR A 187 5.71 -4.95 14.98
CA TYR A 187 5.39 -6.23 15.59
C TYR A 187 3.99 -6.31 16.19
N SER A 188 3.29 -5.18 16.36
CA SER A 188 1.91 -5.11 16.86
C SER A 188 0.88 -5.06 15.74
N LEU A 189 -0.41 -5.28 16.09
CA LEU A 189 -1.53 -5.13 15.16
C LEU A 189 -1.77 -3.66 14.89
N ASN A 190 -1.72 -3.27 13.62
CA ASN A 190 -1.95 -1.91 13.18
C ASN A 190 -2.62 -1.91 11.81
N PRO A 191 -3.25 -0.80 11.40
CA PRO A 191 -3.46 -0.51 9.99
C PRO A 191 -2.11 -0.57 9.27
N ARG A 192 -2.11 -1.06 8.03
CA ARG A 192 -0.89 -1.19 7.22
C ARG A 192 -1.14 -0.63 5.85
N THR A 193 -0.19 0.17 5.39
CA THR A 193 -0.11 0.59 4.00
C THR A 193 1.19 0.05 3.44
N ALA A 194 1.15 -0.52 2.25
CA ALA A 194 2.34 -1.05 1.61
C ALA A 194 2.31 -0.87 0.09
N LEU A 195 3.49 -0.65 -0.47
CA LEU A 195 3.72 -0.62 -1.92
C LEU A 195 4.64 -1.79 -2.28
N GLY A 196 4.26 -2.56 -3.30
CA GLY A 196 5.01 -3.68 -3.84
C GLY A 196 5.29 -3.53 -5.33
N ILE A 197 6.33 -4.20 -5.82
CA ILE A 197 6.60 -4.33 -7.27
C ILE A 197 6.61 -5.80 -7.68
N SER A 198 6.12 -6.09 -8.89
CA SER A 198 6.24 -7.42 -9.52
C SER A 198 7.67 -7.73 -9.96
N GLN A 199 7.92 -9.01 -10.21
CA GLN A 199 9.22 -9.51 -10.70
C GLN A 199 9.62 -8.97 -12.07
N ASP A 200 8.67 -8.59 -12.92
CA ASP A 200 8.95 -7.96 -14.22
C ASP A 200 9.14 -6.43 -14.12
N ARG A 201 9.04 -5.85 -12.90
CA ARG A 201 9.09 -4.40 -12.62
C ARG A 201 7.95 -3.57 -13.22
N LYS A 202 6.98 -4.19 -13.89
CA LYS A 202 5.92 -3.48 -14.64
C LYS A 202 4.61 -3.35 -13.87
N THR A 203 4.47 -3.98 -12.72
CA THR A 203 3.27 -3.91 -11.89
C THR A 203 3.59 -3.32 -10.52
N LEU A 204 2.82 -2.31 -10.13
CA LEU A 204 2.73 -1.83 -8.76
C LEU A 204 1.55 -2.44 -8.02
N ILE A 205 1.79 -2.75 -6.75
CA ILE A 205 0.81 -3.36 -5.86
C ILE A 205 0.68 -2.46 -4.65
N LEU A 206 -0.46 -1.81 -4.50
CA LEU A 206 -0.75 -0.95 -3.37
C LEU A 206 -1.69 -1.69 -2.46
N ALA A 207 -1.29 -1.95 -1.22
CA ALA A 207 -2.11 -2.65 -0.25
C ALA A 207 -2.39 -1.73 0.94
N VAL A 208 -3.65 -1.62 1.30
CA VAL A 208 -4.11 -1.01 2.55
C VAL A 208 -4.87 -2.06 3.34
N VAL A 209 -4.49 -2.24 4.60
CA VAL A 209 -5.20 -3.07 5.56
C VAL A 209 -5.71 -2.14 6.64
N ASP A 210 -7.02 -2.07 6.81
CA ASP A 210 -7.62 -1.31 7.90
C ASP A 210 -7.25 -1.94 9.24
N GLY A 211 -7.26 -1.16 10.31
CA GLY A 211 -6.90 -1.65 11.64
C GLY A 211 -7.45 -0.79 12.76
N ARG A 212 -7.28 -1.25 14.00
CA ARG A 212 -7.77 -0.57 15.22
C ARG A 212 -9.30 -0.34 15.21
N GLN A 213 -10.05 -1.20 14.53
CA GLN A 213 -11.50 -1.20 14.47
C GLN A 213 -12.02 -2.56 14.98
N PRO A 214 -12.24 -2.72 16.30
CA PRO A 214 -12.69 -3.98 16.90
C PRO A 214 -13.94 -4.54 16.20
N GLY A 215 -13.94 -5.85 15.92
CA GLY A 215 -15.05 -6.52 15.23
C GLY A 215 -15.19 -6.22 13.72
N PHE A 216 -14.40 -5.29 13.16
CA PHE A 216 -14.51 -4.90 11.75
C PHE A 216 -13.19 -5.05 10.98
N SER A 217 -12.11 -4.43 11.48
CA SER A 217 -10.75 -4.66 10.99
C SER A 217 -9.76 -4.41 12.12
N GLU A 218 -9.18 -5.47 12.67
CA GLU A 218 -8.27 -5.36 13.82
C GLU A 218 -6.84 -4.96 13.41
N GLY A 219 -6.51 -5.12 12.13
CA GLY A 219 -5.20 -4.80 11.59
C GLY A 219 -4.24 -5.99 11.59
N MET A 220 -3.02 -5.74 11.15
CA MET A 220 -2.08 -6.79 10.78
C MET A 220 -0.67 -6.50 11.33
N ARG A 221 0.06 -7.57 11.70
CA ARG A 221 1.50 -7.49 12.02
C ARG A 221 2.30 -7.48 10.71
N SER A 222 3.49 -6.86 10.68
CA SER A 222 4.29 -6.74 9.45
C SER A 222 4.59 -8.08 8.76
N ARG A 223 4.81 -9.16 9.52
CA ARG A 223 5.00 -10.52 8.94
C ARG A 223 3.77 -11.04 8.22
N ALA A 224 2.57 -10.79 8.75
CA ALA A 224 1.34 -11.18 8.07
C ALA A 224 1.11 -10.32 6.82
N SER A 225 1.50 -9.04 6.84
CA SER A 225 1.45 -8.16 5.67
C SER A 225 2.40 -8.60 4.57
N ALA A 226 3.61 -9.07 4.94
CA ALA A 226 4.55 -9.67 4.01
C ALA A 226 3.96 -10.91 3.30
N ARG A 227 3.26 -11.77 4.07
CA ARG A 227 2.56 -12.95 3.51
C ARG A 227 1.42 -12.56 2.57
N LEU A 228 0.60 -11.59 2.97
CA LEU A 228 -0.48 -11.07 2.12
C LEU A 228 0.06 -10.56 0.79
N ALA A 229 1.12 -9.76 0.82
CA ALA A 229 1.74 -9.21 -0.38
C ALA A 229 2.33 -10.27 -1.29
N ALA A 230 3.03 -11.27 -0.73
CA ALA A 230 3.52 -12.41 -1.49
C ALA A 230 2.35 -13.17 -2.16
N ALA A 231 1.26 -13.41 -1.43
CA ALA A 231 0.08 -14.13 -1.94
C ALA A 231 -0.66 -13.36 -3.05
N VAL A 232 -0.85 -12.05 -2.88
CA VAL A 232 -1.49 -11.18 -3.88
C VAL A 232 -0.69 -11.16 -5.18
N THR A 233 0.64 -11.17 -5.09
CA THR A 233 1.49 -11.09 -6.28
C THR A 233 1.69 -12.44 -6.98
N ALA A 234 1.62 -13.55 -6.25
CA ALA A 234 1.70 -14.89 -6.84
C ALA A 234 0.44 -15.25 -7.64
N ASN A 235 -0.68 -14.57 -7.40
CA ASN A 235 -1.95 -14.81 -8.10
C ASN A 235 -2.62 -13.49 -8.54
N PRO A 236 -2.01 -12.73 -9.48
CA PRO A 236 -2.57 -11.46 -9.92
C PRO A 236 -3.80 -11.62 -10.84
N ARG A 237 -4.23 -12.87 -11.11
CA ARG A 237 -5.11 -13.30 -12.22
C ARG A 237 -5.00 -12.39 -13.44
N ARG A 238 -3.98 -12.69 -14.27
CA ARG A 238 -3.62 -12.04 -15.55
C ARG A 238 -4.84 -11.54 -16.37
N PRO A 239 -4.70 -10.42 -17.10
CA PRO A 239 -5.69 -10.01 -18.09
C PRO A 239 -5.72 -11.03 -19.24
N ARG A 240 -6.77 -11.85 -19.32
CA ARG A 240 -7.19 -12.45 -20.60
C ARG A 240 -8.29 -11.57 -21.16
N VAL A 241 -7.92 -10.50 -21.85
CA VAL A 241 -8.86 -9.77 -22.70
C VAL A 241 -8.56 -10.19 -24.14
N SER A 242 -9.34 -11.12 -24.68
CA SER A 242 -9.34 -11.37 -26.13
C SER A 242 -9.88 -10.12 -26.83
N ALA A 243 -9.14 -9.61 -27.81
CA ALA A 243 -9.38 -8.34 -28.50
C ALA A 243 -10.71 -8.22 -29.29
N SER A 244 -11.62 -9.19 -29.19
CA SER A 244 -12.82 -9.30 -30.04
C SER A 244 -14.10 -8.65 -29.48
N ARG A 245 -14.13 -8.14 -28.24
CA ARG A 245 -15.39 -7.69 -27.61
C ARG A 245 -15.63 -6.17 -27.53
N TRP A 246 -14.75 -5.33 -28.06
CA TRP A 246 -14.79 -3.88 -27.84
C TRP A 246 -15.37 -3.01 -28.96
N ARG A 247 -16.45 -3.45 -29.63
CA ARG A 247 -17.24 -2.56 -30.52
C ARG A 247 -18.60 -2.12 -29.98
N LYS A 248 -19.06 -2.61 -28.82
CA LYS A 248 -20.42 -2.34 -28.32
C LYS A 248 -20.55 -1.53 -27.03
N ALA A 249 -19.45 -1.13 -26.37
CA ALA A 249 -19.51 -0.52 -25.02
C ALA A 249 -19.14 0.98 -24.96
N LEU A 250 -19.09 1.68 -26.09
CA LEU A 250 -18.76 3.12 -26.13
C LEU A 250 -19.98 4.07 -26.23
N SER A 251 -21.21 3.64 -25.92
CA SER A 251 -22.39 4.51 -26.00
C SER A 251 -23.15 4.79 -24.70
N SER A 252 -22.65 4.40 -23.52
CA SER A 252 -23.29 4.80 -22.27
C SER A 252 -22.26 5.24 -21.24
N SER A 253 -21.94 6.53 -21.26
CA SER A 253 -21.13 7.20 -20.25
C SER A 253 -21.89 7.25 -18.92
N ALA A 254 -21.54 6.36 -17.99
CA ALA A 254 -21.69 6.58 -16.56
C ALA A 254 -20.30 6.42 -15.94
N ARG A 255 -19.67 7.55 -15.57
CA ARG A 255 -18.46 7.55 -14.75
C ARG A 255 -18.85 7.03 -13.36
N SER A 256 -18.79 5.71 -13.16
CA SER A 256 -18.89 5.11 -11.83
C SER A 256 -17.64 5.49 -11.05
N ARG A 257 -17.76 6.47 -10.15
CA ARG A 257 -16.74 6.74 -9.13
C ARG A 257 -16.60 5.49 -8.26
N LEU A 258 -15.37 5.07 -7.97
CA LEU A 258 -15.12 4.01 -7.00
C LEU A 258 -15.86 4.35 -5.69
N PRO A 259 -16.57 3.40 -5.05
CA PRO A 259 -17.33 3.66 -3.84
C PRO A 259 -16.46 3.92 -2.59
N TRP A 260 -15.16 4.18 -2.74
CA TRP A 260 -14.26 4.32 -1.60
C TRP A 260 -13.17 5.38 -1.84
N THR A 261 -13.31 6.51 -1.13
CA THR A 261 -12.27 7.53 -0.90
C THR A 261 -11.76 7.46 0.54
N GLY A 262 -11.77 6.26 1.14
CA GLY A 262 -11.52 6.04 2.55
C GLY A 262 -10.06 6.31 2.93
N SER A 263 -9.86 7.34 3.75
CA SER A 263 -8.70 7.43 4.62
C SER A 263 -8.87 6.39 5.72
N ALA A 264 -7.81 5.67 6.08
CA ALA A 264 -7.73 4.94 7.35
C ALA A 264 -7.87 5.95 8.50
N ALA A 265 -9.10 6.31 8.85
CA ALA A 265 -9.43 7.19 9.95
C ALA A 265 -8.97 6.50 11.24
N GLY A 266 -7.82 6.94 11.78
CA GLY A 266 -7.24 6.42 13.03
C GLY A 266 -5.77 5.96 12.96
N ALA A 267 -5.09 6.10 11.82
CA ALA A 267 -3.68 5.76 11.70
C ALA A 267 -2.77 6.83 12.36
N VAL A 268 -2.57 6.74 13.68
CA VAL A 268 -1.38 7.31 14.35
C VAL A 268 -0.14 6.72 13.66
N GLY A 269 0.64 7.58 12.97
CA GLY A 269 1.88 7.22 12.27
C GLY A 269 1.67 6.31 11.05
N ALA A 270 1.02 6.82 10.00
CA ALA A 270 0.78 6.04 8.78
C ALA A 270 2.05 5.93 7.93
N ALA A 271 2.83 4.90 8.22
CA ALA A 271 4.00 4.47 7.47
C ALA A 271 3.61 3.60 6.27
N THR A 272 4.23 3.84 5.11
CA THR A 272 4.14 2.90 3.99
C THR A 272 5.31 1.95 4.00
N SER A 273 5.02 0.67 4.20
CA SER A 273 6.01 -0.40 4.02
C SER A 273 6.28 -0.65 2.54
N ILE A 274 7.48 -1.10 2.21
CA ILE A 274 7.89 -1.31 0.82
C ILE A 274 8.23 -2.80 0.62
N MET A 275 7.81 -3.39 -0.51
CA MET A 275 7.80 -4.85 -0.72
C MET A 275 8.37 -5.23 -2.09
N HIS A 276 9.39 -6.09 -2.11
CA HIS A 276 10.16 -6.42 -3.30
C HIS A 276 10.09 -7.92 -3.65
N LEU A 277 9.95 -8.26 -4.93
CA LEU A 277 9.77 -9.63 -5.45
C LEU A 277 10.87 -9.99 -6.50
N PRO A 278 11.13 -11.28 -6.82
CA PRO A 278 12.46 -11.90 -7.02
C PRO A 278 13.51 -11.23 -7.91
N SER A 279 14.75 -11.19 -7.39
CA SER A 279 16.07 -11.06 -8.04
C SER A 279 16.27 -9.86 -8.96
N LEU A 280 15.83 -8.68 -8.50
CA LEU A 280 15.95 -7.48 -9.28
C LEU A 280 16.97 -6.54 -8.64
N SER A 281 18.05 -6.26 -9.35
CA SER A 281 18.98 -5.20 -8.96
C SER A 281 18.20 -3.92 -8.63
N PRO A 282 18.55 -3.20 -7.53
CA PRO A 282 17.92 -1.93 -7.19
C PRO A 282 18.25 -0.84 -8.22
N TRP A 283 19.13 -1.12 -9.18
CA TRP A 283 19.54 -0.20 -10.23
C TRP A 283 19.23 -0.76 -11.62
N PRO A 284 18.83 0.09 -12.58
CA PRO A 284 18.81 -0.31 -13.98
C PRO A 284 20.20 -0.80 -14.42
N PRO A 285 20.31 -1.72 -15.39
CA PRO A 285 21.60 -2.29 -15.82
C PRO A 285 22.71 -1.25 -16.07
N ARG A 286 22.35 -0.13 -16.70
CA ARG A 286 23.28 0.97 -17.02
C ARG A 286 23.81 1.75 -15.81
N TYR A 287 23.17 1.63 -14.64
CA TYR A 287 23.53 2.36 -13.42
C TYR A 287 24.08 1.47 -12.30
N ARG A 288 24.41 0.19 -12.59
CA ARG A 288 24.90 -0.75 -11.57
C ARG A 288 26.32 -0.43 -11.06
N SER A 289 27.19 0.15 -11.90
CA SER A 289 28.58 0.50 -11.53
C SER A 289 28.68 1.67 -10.55
N ALA A 290 27.67 2.54 -10.49
CA ALA A 290 27.60 3.63 -9.51
C ALA A 290 27.34 3.12 -8.07
N ALA A 291 27.04 1.82 -7.89
CA ALA A 291 26.67 1.22 -6.60
C ALA A 291 27.83 0.62 -5.79
N SER A 292 29.06 0.56 -6.33
CA SER A 292 30.19 -0.13 -5.69
C SER A 292 30.95 0.69 -4.63
N GLY A 293 30.48 1.89 -4.26
CA GLY A 293 31.13 2.77 -3.28
C GLY A 293 30.51 2.79 -1.88
N PHE A 294 29.55 1.91 -1.56
CA PHE A 294 28.77 2.02 -0.32
C PHE A 294 29.24 1.02 0.77
N PRO A 295 29.64 1.47 1.96
CA PRO A 295 29.99 0.58 3.07
C PRO A 295 28.74 -0.12 3.65
N PRO A 296 28.89 -1.29 4.29
CA PRO A 296 27.79 -1.97 4.96
C PRO A 296 27.21 -1.09 6.10
N ALA A 297 25.89 -1.12 6.25
CA ALA A 297 25.17 -0.26 7.18
C ALA A 297 25.55 -0.54 8.65
N HIS A 298 26.18 0.42 9.32
CA HIS A 298 26.32 0.44 10.78
C HIS A 298 24.98 0.76 11.45
N ARG A 299 24.68 0.06 12.56
CA ARG A 299 23.47 0.27 13.38
C ARG A 299 23.58 1.54 14.23
N PRO A 300 22.65 2.50 14.16
CA PRO A 300 22.48 3.50 15.20
C PRO A 300 21.38 3.08 16.18
N ARG A 301 21.63 3.29 17.49
CA ARG A 301 20.63 3.27 18.55
C ARG A 301 20.03 4.68 18.68
N ALA A 302 18.71 4.83 18.65
CA ALA A 302 18.04 6.04 19.11
C ALA A 302 16.66 5.73 19.70
N HIS A 303 16.38 6.33 20.86
CA HIS A 303 15.15 6.23 21.63
C HIS A 303 14.19 7.37 21.24
N TRP A 304 12.90 7.06 21.02
CA TRP A 304 11.84 8.06 20.89
C TRP A 304 10.56 7.61 21.63
N ARG A 305 9.97 8.51 22.42
CA ARG A 305 8.70 8.35 23.16
C ARG A 305 7.53 8.91 22.33
N SER A 306 6.35 8.29 22.42
CA SER A 306 5.14 8.63 21.66
C SER A 306 4.09 9.41 22.46
N SER A 307 3.45 10.41 21.84
CA SER A 307 2.14 10.97 22.23
C SER A 307 1.25 11.16 20.99
N ALA A 308 -0.07 11.12 21.16
CA ALA A 308 -1.06 10.79 20.14
C ALA A 308 -1.77 11.98 19.47
N GLY A 309 -2.02 11.90 18.15
CA GLY A 309 -3.10 12.64 17.45
C GLY A 309 -2.87 13.06 15.98
N ARG A 310 -3.63 12.44 15.03
CA ARG A 310 -4.11 12.90 13.68
C ARG A 310 -3.14 13.29 12.52
N ARG A 311 -3.69 13.16 11.28
CA ARG A 311 -3.31 13.60 9.90
C ARG A 311 -1.98 13.08 9.27
N CYS A 312 -1.93 13.02 7.93
CA CYS A 312 -0.86 12.40 7.11
C CYS A 312 -0.11 13.45 6.26
N ALA A 313 1.14 13.17 5.89
CA ALA A 313 1.98 14.11 5.13
C ALA A 313 2.13 13.83 3.62
N ARG A 314 1.93 12.59 3.17
CA ARG A 314 2.13 12.21 1.75
C ARG A 314 1.17 11.14 1.29
N ALA A 315 0.94 11.10 -0.01
CA ALA A 315 0.19 10.05 -0.69
C ALA A 315 0.82 9.70 -2.05
N ALA A 316 0.58 8.49 -2.57
CA ALA A 316 0.88 8.12 -3.96
C ALA A 316 -0.40 8.14 -4.80
N TRP A 317 -0.38 8.72 -6.00
CA TRP A 317 -1.58 8.99 -6.83
C TRP A 317 -1.63 8.22 -8.16
N TRP A 318 -2.77 8.29 -8.86
CA TRP A 318 -2.98 7.68 -10.18
C TRP A 318 -3.87 8.54 -11.08
N ARG A 319 -3.58 8.63 -12.38
CA ARG A 319 -4.49 9.13 -13.43
C ARG A 319 -4.51 8.16 -14.61
#